data_AF-A0A4R4XCV4-F1
#
_entry.id   AF-A0A4R4XCV4-F1
#
_cell.length_a   1.000
_cell.length_b   1.000
_cell.length_c   1.000
_cell.angle_alpha   90.00
_cell.angle_beta   90.00
_cell.angle_gamma   90.00
#
_symmetry.space_group_name_H-M   'P 1'
#
loop_
_entity.id
_entity.type
_entity.pdbx_description
1 polymer ?
#
loop_
_entity_poly.entity_id
_entity_poly.type
_entity_poly.pdbx_seq_one_letter_code
_entity_poly.pdbx_strand_id
1 'polypeptide(L)'
;VENPDRTKRYFREAPGGRRTHVHVRRTGSFSEQVNLLFRDFLRSHPEHAQKYGELKRGLAAEFPGPKQRGDYVEAKGPFIWRTIQFADEWAQSIGWEPPPSDR
;
A
#
# COMPACT_ATOMS: atom_id res chain seq x y z
N VAL A 1 11.39 11.13 -13.68
CA VAL A 1 11.13 12.21 -12.71
C VAL A 1 11.99 11.94 -11.50
N GLU A 2 12.80 12.92 -11.10
CA GLU A 2 13.63 12.81 -9.91
C GLU A 2 12.71 12.64 -8.69
N ASN A 3 12.91 11.57 -7.90
CA ASN A 3 12.18 11.37 -6.65
C ASN A 3 12.95 12.12 -5.54
N PRO A 4 12.41 13.22 -4.99
CA PRO A 4 13.10 13.95 -3.92
C PRO A 4 13.21 13.11 -2.63
N ASP A 5 12.33 12.11 -2.44
CA ASP A 5 12.45 11.15 -1.36
C ASP A 5 13.63 10.20 -1.62
N ARG A 6 14.78 10.54 -1.05
CA ARG A 6 16.00 9.73 -1.13
C ARG A 6 15.88 8.40 -0.41
N THR A 7 14.89 8.21 0.47
CA THR A 7 14.65 6.96 1.19
C THR A 7 13.84 5.93 0.39
N LYS A 8 13.36 6.30 -0.81
CA LYS A 8 12.57 5.42 -1.69
C LYS A 8 13.14 5.37 -3.11
N ARG A 9 13.17 4.18 -3.70
CA ARG A 9 13.36 3.96 -5.13
C ARG A 9 12.24 3.09 -5.68
N TYR A 10 11.90 3.31 -6.94
CA TYR A 10 10.84 2.58 -7.62
C TYR A 10 11.36 2.02 -8.93
N PHE A 11 11.13 0.74 -9.14
CA PHE A 11 11.48 0.02 -10.36
C PHE A 11 10.27 -0.75 -10.88
N ARG A 12 10.33 -1.08 -12.17
CA ARG A 12 9.33 -1.89 -12.88
C ARG A 12 10.01 -3.15 -13.40
N GLU A 13 9.19 -4.12 -13.79
CA GLU A 13 9.63 -5.27 -14.55
C GLU A 13 10.40 -4.89 -15.82
N ALA A 14 11.26 -5.80 -16.30
CA ALA A 14 11.81 -5.71 -17.64
C ALA A 14 10.69 -5.74 -18.69
N PRO A 15 10.86 -5.10 -19.86
CA PRO A 15 9.87 -5.13 -20.94
C PRO A 15 9.47 -6.57 -21.31
N GLY A 16 8.16 -6.80 -21.48
CA GLY A 16 7.61 -8.13 -21.76
C GLY A 16 7.49 -9.07 -20.55
N GLY A 17 8.02 -8.69 -19.38
CA GLY A 17 7.89 -9.45 -18.14
C GLY A 17 6.51 -9.34 -17.50
N ARG A 18 6.26 -10.19 -16.49
CA ARG A 18 5.06 -10.09 -15.64
C ARG A 18 5.05 -8.73 -14.93
N ARG A 19 3.91 -8.03 -15.00
CA ARG A 19 3.73 -6.73 -14.37
C ARG A 19 4.07 -6.77 -12.87
N THR A 20 5.10 -6.03 -12.46
CA THR A 20 5.66 -6.05 -11.10
C THR A 20 6.04 -4.64 -10.65
N HIS A 21 5.66 -4.28 -9.42
CA HIS A 21 6.02 -2.98 -8.82
C HIS A 21 7.06 -3.25 -7.74
N VAL A 22 8.29 -2.77 -7.94
CA VAL A 22 9.37 -2.97 -6.96
C VAL A 22 9.61 -1.65 -6.25
N HIS A 23 9.32 -1.62 -4.95
CA HIS A 23 9.54 -0.46 -4.11
C HIS A 23 10.66 -0.75 -3.12
N VAL A 24 11.82 -0.12 -3.32
CA VAL A 24 12.95 -0.21 -2.40
C VAL A 24 12.85 0.95 -1.41
N ARG A 25 12.98 0.66 -0.12
CA ARG A 25 12.90 1.66 0.95
C ARG A 25 14.04 1.49 1.94
N ARG A 26 14.47 2.59 2.55
CA ARG A 26 15.45 2.57 3.64
C ARG A 26 14.83 1.97 4.89
N THR A 27 15.52 1.03 5.53
CA THR A 27 15.13 0.48 6.82
C THR A 27 14.94 1.58 7.87
N GLY A 28 13.85 1.48 8.63
CA GLY A 28 13.39 2.45 9.61
C GLY A 28 12.65 3.64 9.03
N SER A 29 12.54 3.81 7.70
CA SER A 29 11.83 4.96 7.13
C SER A 29 10.32 4.87 7.39
N PHE A 30 9.65 6.02 7.51
CA PHE A 30 8.20 6.08 7.58
C PHE A 30 7.55 5.32 6.40
N SER A 31 8.10 5.49 5.19
CA SER A 31 7.57 4.84 4.00
C SER A 31 7.68 3.31 4.06
N GLU A 32 8.70 2.75 4.72
CA GLU A 32 8.80 1.30 4.96
C GLU A 32 7.74 0.87 5.96
N GLN A 33 7.76 1.47 7.15
CA GLN A 33 6.93 1.07 8.28
C GLN A 33 5.44 1.15 7.94
N VAL A 34 4.96 2.23 7.33
CA VAL A 34 3.54 2.40 7.00
C VAL A 34 3.03 1.35 6.00
N ASN A 35 3.88 0.89 5.08
CA ASN A 35 3.48 -0.12 4.09
C ASN A 35 3.43 -1.52 4.73
N LEU A 36 4.35 -1.84 5.64
CA LEU A 36 4.33 -3.09 6.40
C LEU A 36 3.15 -3.12 7.38
N LEU A 37 2.92 -2.00 8.09
CA LEU A 37 1.82 -1.84 9.02
C LEU A 37 0.46 -2.03 8.33
N PHE A 38 0.23 -1.34 7.20
CA PHE A 38 -1.01 -1.49 6.43
C PHE A 38 -1.24 -2.94 5.98
N ARG A 39 -0.19 -3.63 5.51
CA ARG A 39 -0.26 -5.05 5.11
C ARG A 39 -0.67 -5.94 6.28
N ASP A 40 0.00 -5.78 7.42
CA ASP A 40 -0.17 -6.67 8.55
C ASP A 40 -1.52 -6.42 9.26
N PHE A 41 -1.95 -5.17 9.34
CA PHE A 41 -3.30 -4.82 9.80
C PHE A 41 -4.38 -5.48 8.94
N LEU A 42 -4.29 -5.41 7.61
CA LEU A 42 -5.28 -6.06 6.75
C LEU A 42 -5.26 -7.59 6.84
N ARG A 43 -4.13 -8.20 7.19
CA ARG A 43 -4.03 -9.64 7.44
C ARG A 43 -4.67 -10.04 8.77
N SER A 44 -4.60 -9.19 9.78
CA SER A 44 -5.23 -9.41 11.09
C SER A 44 -6.70 -9.01 11.14
N HIS A 45 -7.19 -8.21 10.17
CA HIS A 45 -8.56 -7.72 10.07
C HIS A 45 -9.21 -8.09 8.72
N PRO A 46 -9.61 -9.37 8.52
CA PRO A 46 -10.17 -9.85 7.27
C PRO A 46 -11.38 -9.05 6.77
N GLU A 47 -12.21 -8.53 7.68
CA GLU A 47 -13.37 -7.70 7.35
C GLU A 47 -12.96 -6.34 6.76
N HIS A 48 -11.85 -5.74 7.22
CA HIS A 48 -11.27 -4.55 6.61
C HIS A 48 -10.68 -4.86 5.23
N ALA A 49 -10.00 -6.01 5.09
CA ALA A 49 -9.48 -6.45 3.80
C ALA A 49 -10.60 -6.71 2.78
N GLN A 50 -11.74 -7.26 3.22
CA GLN A 50 -12.91 -7.45 2.38
C GLN A 50 -13.46 -6.11 1.87
N LYS A 51 -13.68 -5.14 2.77
CA LYS A 51 -14.12 -3.79 2.41
C LYS A 51 -13.17 -3.13 1.41
N TYR A 52 -11.86 -3.28 1.61
CA TYR A 52 -10.87 -2.77 0.67
C TYR A 52 -10.96 -3.45 -0.70
N GLY A 53 -11.20 -4.76 -0.71
CA GLY A 53 -11.44 -5.53 -1.93
C GLY A 53 -12.68 -5.07 -2.70
N GLU A 54 -13.78 -4.84 -2.00
CA GLU A 54 -15.05 -4.34 -2.56
C GLU A 54 -14.87 -2.94 -3.16
N LEU A 55 -14.24 -2.02 -2.42
CA LEU A 55 -13.89 -0.69 -2.92
C LEU A 55 -13.08 -0.79 -4.23
N LYS A 56 -12.01 -1.59 -4.24
CA LYS A 56 -11.16 -1.75 -5.43
C LYS A 56 -11.93 -2.27 -6.64
N ARG A 57 -12.89 -3.18 -6.44
CA ARG A 57 -13.73 -3.71 -7.53
C ARG A 57 -14.70 -2.66 -8.04
N GLY A 58 -15.36 -1.92 -7.15
CA GLY A 58 -16.24 -0.81 -7.51
C GLY A 58 -15.51 0.26 -8.33
N LEU A 59 -14.37 0.74 -7.83
CA LEU A 59 -13.57 1.75 -8.51
C LEU A 59 -13.00 1.24 -9.85
N ALA A 60 -12.70 -0.05 -9.98
CA ALA A 60 -12.24 -0.61 -11.25
C ALA A 60 -13.37 -0.64 -12.31
N ALA A 61 -14.62 -0.81 -11.88
CA ALA A 61 -15.79 -0.70 -12.76
C ALA A 61 -16.10 0.76 -13.14
N GLU A 62 -15.90 1.69 -12.19
CA GLU A 62 -16.08 3.13 -12.41
C GLU A 62 -15.01 3.75 -13.31
N PHE A 63 -13.76 3.29 -13.19
CA PHE A 63 -12.60 3.80 -13.93
C PHE A 63 -11.93 2.71 -14.81
N PRO A 64 -12.61 2.18 -15.84
CA PRO A 64 -12.12 1.04 -16.63
C PRO A 64 -10.97 1.41 -17.58
N GLY A 65 -10.85 2.69 -17.95
CA GLY A 65 -9.95 3.15 -19.01
C GLY A 65 -8.49 3.32 -18.57
N PRO A 66 -7.52 3.13 -19.48
CA PRO A 66 -6.09 3.36 -19.19
C PRO A 66 -5.78 4.81 -18.81
N LYS A 67 -6.55 5.77 -19.31
CA LYS A 67 -6.43 7.21 -18.98
C LYS A 67 -6.96 7.54 -17.57
N GLN A 68 -7.85 6.72 -17.02
CA GLN A 68 -8.50 6.92 -15.72
C GLN A 68 -7.76 6.22 -14.57
N ARG A 69 -6.57 5.64 -14.84
CA ARG A 69 -5.76 4.99 -13.81
C ARG A 69 -5.36 5.94 -12.68
N GLY A 70 -5.18 7.22 -12.98
CA GLY A 70 -4.93 8.26 -11.96
C GLY A 70 -6.12 8.38 -11.02
N ASP A 71 -7.32 8.55 -11.58
CA ASP A 71 -8.59 8.66 -10.83
C ASP A 71 -8.81 7.45 -9.92
N TYR A 72 -8.56 6.23 -10.43
CA TYR A 72 -8.60 5.01 -9.62
C TYR A 72 -7.62 5.02 -8.44
N VAL A 73 -6.41 5.58 -8.62
CA VAL A 73 -5.41 5.65 -7.55
C VAL A 73 -5.85 6.65 -6.49
N GLU A 74 -6.27 7.84 -6.91
CA GLU A 74 -6.72 8.91 -6.01
C GLU A 74 -7.98 8.51 -5.23
N ALA A 75 -8.96 7.89 -5.89
CA ALA A 75 -10.22 7.49 -5.26
C ALA A 75 -10.04 6.44 -4.13
N LYS A 76 -8.94 5.67 -4.12
CA LYS A 76 -8.61 4.78 -3.00
C LYS A 76 -8.00 5.49 -1.81
N GLY A 77 -7.46 6.70 -2.02
CA GLY A 77 -6.68 7.46 -1.04
C GLY A 77 -7.38 7.58 0.32
N PRO A 78 -8.63 8.07 0.39
CA PRO A 78 -9.34 8.24 1.66
C PRO A 78 -9.47 6.94 2.48
N PHE A 79 -9.81 5.83 1.82
CA PHE A 79 -9.91 4.54 2.49
C PHE A 79 -8.55 4.06 3.02
N ILE A 80 -7.49 4.20 2.23
CA ILE A 80 -6.13 3.82 2.63
C ILE A 80 -5.70 4.61 3.86
N TRP A 81 -5.87 5.94 3.84
CA TRP A 81 -5.49 6.78 4.97
C TRP A 81 -6.30 6.47 6.22
N ARG A 82 -7.61 6.23 6.09
CA ARG A 82 -8.45 5.83 7.24
C ARG A 82 -8.03 4.48 7.80
N THR A 83 -7.67 3.54 6.93
CA THR A 83 -7.15 2.22 7.36
C THR A 83 -5.80 2.36 8.07
N ILE A 84 -4.92 3.26 7.62
CA ILE A 84 -3.64 3.54 8.30
C ILE A 84 -3.88 4.08 9.71
N GLN A 85 -4.89 4.93 9.92
CA GLN A 85 -5.25 5.40 11.26
C GLN A 85 -5.66 4.24 12.18
N PHE A 86 -6.55 3.36 11.71
CA PHE A 86 -6.93 2.17 12.48
C PHE A 86 -5.74 1.22 12.71
N ALA A 87 -4.86 1.10 11.72
CA ALA A 87 -3.65 0.29 11.83
C ALA A 87 -2.68 0.85 12.89
N ASP A 88 -2.56 2.18 12.98
CA ASP A 88 -1.74 2.83 14.01
C ASP A 88 -2.30 2.62 15.42
N GLU A 89 -3.61 2.77 15.60
CA GLU A 89 -4.29 2.46 16.88
C GLU A 89 -4.10 0.98 17.27
N TRP A 90 -4.27 0.08 16.30
CA TRP A 90 -4.03 -1.35 16.49
C TRP A 90 -2.58 -1.63 16.85
N ALA A 91 -1.62 -1.01 16.16
CA ALA A 91 -0.19 -1.19 16.41
C ALA A 91 0.16 -0.81 17.85
N GLN A 92 -0.35 0.32 18.35
CA GLN A 92 -0.17 0.74 19.73
C GLN A 92 -0.78 -0.24 20.73
N SER A 93 -1.93 -0.83 20.41
CA SER A 93 -2.63 -1.75 21.32
C SER A 93 -1.91 -3.10 21.52
N ILE A 94 -1.15 -3.56 20.53
CA ILE A 94 -0.46 -4.86 20.57
C ILE A 94 1.06 -4.75 20.60
N GLY A 95 1.60 -3.53 20.59
CA GLY A 95 3.05 -3.31 20.48
C GLY A 95 3.62 -3.84 19.15
N TRP A 96 2.93 -3.57 18.03
CA TRP A 96 3.39 -4.02 16.72
C TRP A 96 4.72 -3.39 16.36
N GLU A 97 5.64 -4.20 15.85
CA GLU A 97 6.89 -3.77 15.23
C GLU A 97 7.03 -4.37 13.83
N PRO A 98 7.73 -3.71 12.90
CA PRO A 98 8.02 -4.28 11.59
C PRO A 98 8.70 -5.66 11.73
N PRO A 99 8.21 -6.70 11.04
CA PRO A 99 8.81 -8.02 11.13
C PRO A 99 10.25 -8.01 10.59
N PRO A 100 11.11 -8.93 11.05
CA PRO A 100 12.45 -9.06 10.51
C PRO A 100 12.39 -9.31 9.00
N SER A 101 13.39 -8.80 8.28
CA SER A 101 13.58 -9.16 6.87
C SER A 101 13.70 -10.68 6.74
N ASP A 102 13.12 -11.19 5.66
CA ASP A 102 13.39 -12.50 5.09
C ASP A 102 14.90 -12.60 4.77
N ARG A 103 15.67 -13.10 5.73
CA ARG A 103 17.08 -13.46 5.52
C ARG A 103 17.20 -14.70 4.64
#